data_AF-A0AAV6Z6L3-F1
#
_entry.id   AF-A0AAV6Z6L3-F1
#
_cell.length_a   1.000
_cell.length_b   1.000
_cell.length_c   1.000
_cell.angle_alpha   90.00
_cell.angle_beta   90.00
_cell.angle_gamma   90.00
#
_symmetry.space_group_name_H-M   'P 1'
#
loop_
_entity.id
_entity.type
_entity.pdbx_description
1 polymer ?
#
loop_
_entity_poly.entity_id
_entity_poly.type
_entity_poly.pdbx_seq_one_letter_code
_entity_poly.pdbx_strand_id
1 'polypeptide(L)' 'MCGNNMSAPLPAIVPGARKATAAVIFLHGLGDTGHGWAEAMASIRSPHVKYICPHAPIMPVSLNMNMAMPSW' A
#
# COMPACT_ATOMS: atom_id res chain seq x y z
N MET A 1 1.78 -15.48 -23.77
CA MET A 1 0.43 -14.86 -23.76
C MET A 1 0.45 -13.68 -22.80
N CYS A 2 -0.27 -12.62 -23.13
CA CYS A 2 -0.06 -11.24 -22.72
C CYS A 2 0.19 -11.02 -21.22
N GLY A 3 1.35 -10.45 -20.88
CA GLY A 3 1.59 -9.84 -19.58
C GLY A 3 0.67 -8.64 -19.44
N ASN A 4 -0.40 -8.78 -18.64
CA ASN A 4 -1.22 -7.66 -18.23
C ASN A 4 -0.36 -6.75 -17.35
N ASN A 5 0.23 -5.73 -17.97
CA ASN A 5 0.85 -4.62 -17.28
C ASN A 5 -0.25 -3.70 -16.73
N MET A 6 -1.14 -4.26 -15.88
CA MET A 6 -2.02 -3.46 -15.03
C MET A 6 -1.08 -2.73 -14.09
N SER A 7 -0.73 -1.49 -14.43
CA SER A 7 0.05 -0.61 -13.57
C SER A 7 -0.59 -0.65 -12.19
N ALA A 8 0.17 -1.11 -11.18
CA ALA A 8 -0.33 -1.17 -9.82
C ALA A 8 -0.84 0.23 -9.43
N PRO A 9 -1.98 0.33 -8.71
CA PRO A 9 -2.52 1.62 -8.32
C PRO A 9 -1.45 2.45 -7.59
N LEU A 10 -1.43 3.75 -7.84
CA LEU A 10 -0.48 4.66 -7.19
C LEU A 10 -0.60 4.52 -5.65
N PRO A 11 0.51 4.44 -4.91
CA PRO A 11 0.47 4.31 -3.46
C PRO A 11 -0.32 5.43 -2.78
N ALA A 12 -0.99 5.12 -1.68
CA ALA A 12 -1.47 6.13 -0.75
C ALA A 12 -0.26 6.73 0.00
N ILE A 13 -0.13 8.06 -0.03
CA ILE A 13 1.03 8.77 0.53
C ILE A 13 0.57 9.73 1.62
N VAL A 14 1.16 9.62 2.81
CA VAL A 14 1.06 10.64 3.85
C VAL A 14 2.34 11.48 3.79
N PRO A 15 2.28 12.75 3.36
CA PRO A 15 3.45 13.61 3.34
C PRO A 15 3.87 13.94 4.78
N GLY A 16 5.18 14.12 4.97
CA GLY A 16 5.71 14.76 6.17
C GLY A 16 5.18 16.19 6.28
N ALA A 17 4.91 16.66 7.50
CA ALA A 17 4.51 18.05 7.75
C ALA A 17 5.64 19.06 7.50
N ARG A 18 6.89 18.58 7.46
CA ARG A 18 8.11 19.32 7.11
C ARG A 18 8.85 18.55 6.01
N LYS A 19 9.98 19.10 5.54
CA LYS A 19 10.89 18.37 4.63
C LYS A 19 11.18 17.00 5.23
N ALA A 20 10.75 15.97 4.51
CA ALA A 20 10.94 14.59 4.93
C ALA A 20 12.43 14.25 4.89
N THR A 21 12.94 13.67 5.97
CA THR A 21 14.32 13.14 6.10
C THR A 21 14.32 11.64 6.32
N ALA A 22 13.15 11.04 6.54
CA ALA A 22 12.93 9.61 6.65
C ALA A 22 11.66 9.19 5.91
N ALA A 23 11.55 7.90 5.63
CA ALA A 23 10.36 7.30 5.02
C ALA A 23 10.00 5.97 5.69
N VAL A 24 8.70 5.69 5.75
CA VAL A 24 8.14 4.38 6.11
C VAL A 24 7.39 3.85 4.89
N ILE A 25 7.68 2.62 4.49
CA ILE A 25 6.91 1.88 3.50
C ILE A 25 6.15 0.80 4.27
N PHE A 26 4.82 0.87 4.27
CA PHE A 26 3.98 -0.06 5.02
C PHE A 26 3.10 -0.86 4.07
N LEU A 27 3.24 -2.18 4.11
CA LEU A 27 2.47 -3.11 3.27
C LEU A 27 1.25 -3.58 4.05
N HIS A 28 0.06 -3.39 3.48
CA HIS A 28 -1.19 -3.87 4.06
C HIS A 28 -1.29 -5.41 4.02
N GLY A 29 -2.21 -5.97 4.81
CA GLY A 29 -2.50 -7.39 4.82
C GLY A 29 -3.32 -7.87 3.61
N LEU A 30 -3.51 -9.19 3.50
CA LEU A 30 -4.29 -9.83 2.42
C LEU A 30 -5.69 -9.22 2.29
N GLY A 31 -6.11 -8.92 1.05
CA GLY A 31 -7.45 -8.43 0.72
C GLY A 31 -7.69 -6.93 0.94
N ASP A 32 -6.75 -6.23 1.58
CA ASP A 32 -6.88 -4.80 1.92
C ASP A 32 -6.28 -3.88 0.83
N THR A 33 -6.24 -2.57 1.09
CA THR A 33 -5.56 -1.56 0.28
C THR A 33 -4.71 -0.63 1.16
N GLY A 34 -3.83 0.18 0.57
CA GLY A 34 -3.05 1.16 1.32
C GLY A 34 -3.84 2.30 1.99
N HIS A 35 -5.13 2.50 1.69
CA HIS A 35 -5.87 3.67 2.18
C HIS A 35 -6.09 3.67 3.70
N GLY A 36 -6.63 2.59 4.26
CA GLY A 36 -6.89 2.51 5.71
C GLY A 36 -5.61 2.64 6.53
N TRP A 37 -4.50 2.10 6.02
CA TRP A 37 -3.19 2.23 6.64
C TRP A 37 -2.61 3.64 6.53
N ALA A 38 -2.82 4.34 5.41
CA ALA A 38 -2.42 5.74 5.29
C ALA A 38 -3.15 6.63 6.31
N GLU A 39 -4.45 6.41 6.54
CA GLU A 39 -5.21 7.12 7.58
C GLU A 39 -4.68 6.83 8.99
N ALA A 40 -4.44 5.55 9.30
CA ALA A 40 -3.84 5.15 10.58
C ALA A 40 -2.46 5.82 10.78
N MET A 41 -1.59 5.80 9.75
CA MET A 41 -0.28 6.44 9.80
C MET A 41 -0.38 7.97 9.94
N ALA A 42 -1.36 8.61 9.31
CA ALA A 42 -1.59 10.04 9.46
C ALA A 42 -1.91 10.44 10.91
N SER A 43 -2.58 9.57 11.67
CA SER A 43 -2.92 9.81 13.09
C SER A 43 -1.71 9.78 14.03
N ILE A 44 -0.65 9.04 13.67
CA ILE A 44 0.57 8.88 14.48
C ILE A 44 1.82 9.50 13.83
N ARG A 45 1.63 10.35 12.82
CA ARG A 45 2.73 10.78 11.94
C ARG A 45 3.79 11.60 12.68
N SER A 46 5.06 11.34 12.36
CA SER A 46 6.17 12.23 12.71
C SER A 46 6.34 13.33 11.65
N PRO A 47 6.67 14.58 12.01
CA PRO A 47 6.74 15.70 11.07
C PRO A 47 7.73 15.52 9.92
N HIS A 48 8.78 14.72 10.14
CA HIS A 48 9.89 14.53 9.20
C HIS A 48 9.85 13.18 8.46
N VAL A 49 8.76 12.41 8.62
CA VAL A 49 8.58 11.10 8.02
C VAL A 49 7.51 11.18 6.93
N LYS A 50 7.83 10.67 5.73
CA LYS A 50 6.84 10.36 4.69
C LYS A 50 6.38 8.91 4.83
N TYR A 51 5.09 8.67 4.84
CA TYR A 51 4.54 7.30 4.86
C TYR A 51 4.04 6.94 3.47
N ILE A 52 4.39 5.76 2.98
CA ILE A 52 4.02 5.24 1.67
C ILE A 52 3.31 3.90 1.91
N CYS A 53 2.04 3.84 1.56
CA CYS A 53 1.18 2.66 1.70
C CYS A 53 0.80 2.19 0.29
N PRO A 54 1.63 1.35 -0.37
CA PRO A 54 1.34 0.85 -1.72
C PRO A 54 0.11 -0.07 -1.74
N HIS A 55 -0.44 -0.26 -2.94
CA HIS A 55 -1.54 -1.19 -3.19
C HIS A 55 -1.00 -2.48 -3.81
N ALA A 56 -1.32 -3.63 -3.22
CA ALA A 56 -0.99 -4.91 -3.80
C ALA A 56 -1.73 -5.12 -5.13
N PRO A 57 -1.12 -5.82 -6.10
CA PRO A 57 -1.85 -6.24 -7.30
C PRO A 57 -2.98 -7.21 -6.92
N ILE A 58 -4.00 -7.27 -7.77
CA ILE A 58 -5.05 -8.30 -7.65
C ILE A 58 -4.54 -9.57 -8.33
N MET A 59 -4.41 -10.65 -7.56
CA MET A 59 -3.99 -11.96 -8.09
C MET A 59 -4.69 -13.12 -7.35
N PRO A 60 -4.78 -14.32 -7.96
CA PRO A 60 -5.41 -15.48 -7.32
C PRO A 60 -4.57 -15.99 -6.15
N VAL A 61 -5.21 -16.25 -5.01
CA VAL A 61 -4.55 -16.76 -3.81
C VAL A 61 -4.91 -18.23 -3.59
N SER A 62 -3.94 -19.13 -3.75
CA SER A 62 -4.15 -20.58 -3.68
C SER A 62 -4.76 -21.04 -2.36
N LEU A 63 -4.31 -20.48 -1.23
CA LEU A 63 -4.85 -20.78 0.10
C LEU A 63 -6.33 -20.39 0.23
N ASN A 64 -6.76 -19.38 -0.51
CA ASN A 64 -8.15 -18.91 -0.54
C ASN A 64 -8.88 -19.41 -1.79
N MET A 65 -8.68 -20.68 -2.15
CA MET A 65 -9.36 -21.34 -3.27
C MET A 65 -9.24 -20.60 -4.60
N ASN A 66 -8.07 -20.00 -4.86
CA ASN A 66 -7.77 -19.18 -6.04
C ASN A 66 -8.65 -17.92 -6.19
N MET A 67 -9.29 -17.45 -5.12
CA MET A 67 -10.01 -16.18 -5.14
C MET A 67 -9.04 -15.03 -5.46
N ALA A 68 -9.41 -14.18 -6.42
CA ALA A 68 -8.63 -13.01 -6.80
C ALA A 68 -8.86 -11.86 -5.83
N MET A 69 -7.80 -11.37 -5.21
CA MET A 69 -7.85 -10.25 -4.27
C MET A 69 -6.49 -9.54 -4.19
N PRO A 70 -6.41 -8.34 -3.58
CA PRO A 70 -5.13 -7.71 -3.31
C PRO A 70 -4.21 -8.61 -2.49
N SER A 71 -3.06 -8.97 -3.04
CA SER A 71 -2.08 -9.82 -2.37
C SER A 71 -0.67 -9.55 -2.90
N TRP A 72 0.32 -9.65 -2.01
CA TRP A 72 1.74 -9.57 -2.31
C TRP A 72 2.32 -10.92 -2.70
#